data_AF-A0A849C9B3-F1
#
_entry.id   AF-A0A849C9B3-F1
#
_cell.length_a   1.000
_cell.length_b   1.000
_cell.length_c   1.000
_cell.angle_alpha   90.00
_cell.angle_beta   90.00
_cell.angle_gamma   90.00
#
_symmetry.space_group_name_H-M   'P 1'
#
loop_
_entity.id
_entity.type
_entity.pdbx_description
1 polymer ?
#
loop_
_entity_poly.entity_id
_entity_poly.type
_entity_poly.pdbx_seq_one_letter_code
_entity_poly.pdbx_strand_id
1 'polypeptide(L)'
;MASKKSVVSARQRAHQALAAHRQERIAREKANEADLVAFLLLEQQIGEAGQTYRHTISALRHQQGVHLRQWRDRGERLSAIADLTGRSVAELGRVIKSATAPNRTQQPNSAAPLDLSR
;
A
#
# COMPACT_ATOMS: atom_id res chain seq x y z
N MET A 1 62.29 -2.88 -24.67
CA MET A 1 61.47 -3.90 -25.37
C MET A 1 60.84 -4.82 -24.33
N ALA A 2 59.51 -4.82 -24.18
CA ALA A 2 58.84 -5.71 -23.23
C ALA A 2 58.92 -7.17 -23.71
N SER A 3 59.27 -8.09 -22.82
CA SER A 3 59.36 -9.52 -23.14
C SER A 3 57.99 -10.10 -23.50
N LYS A 4 57.90 -10.98 -24.49
CA LYS A 4 56.64 -11.65 -24.88
C LYS A 4 55.92 -12.29 -23.69
N LYS A 5 56.65 -12.79 -22.69
CA LYS A 5 56.10 -13.33 -21.43
C LYS A 5 55.44 -12.26 -20.55
N SER A 6 55.97 -11.03 -20.52
CA SER A 6 55.38 -9.93 -19.73
C SER A 6 54.10 -9.40 -20.37
N VAL A 7 54.02 -9.38 -21.71
CA VAL A 7 52.81 -8.98 -22.44
C VAL A 7 51.68 -10.00 -22.24
N VAL A 8 51.99 -11.31 -22.28
CA VAL A 8 51.01 -12.37 -22.03
C VAL A 8 50.49 -12.33 -20.59
N SER A 9 51.36 -12.17 -19.59
CA SER A 9 50.93 -12.07 -18.18
C SER A 9 50.14 -10.79 -17.88
N ALA A 10 50.44 -9.69 -18.57
CA ALA A 10 49.66 -8.45 -18.48
C ALA A 10 48.26 -8.63 -19.09
N ARG A 11 48.16 -9.25 -20.28
CA ARG A 11 46.88 -9.57 -20.92
C ARG A 11 46.02 -10.48 -20.04
N GLN A 12 46.62 -11.51 -19.44
CA GLN A 12 45.88 -12.44 -18.57
C GLN A 12 45.36 -11.76 -17.31
N ARG A 13 46.17 -10.91 -16.66
CA ARG A 13 45.71 -10.08 -15.53
C ARG A 13 44.60 -9.11 -15.92
N ALA A 14 44.69 -8.48 -17.09
CA ALA A 14 43.64 -7.59 -17.59
C ALA A 14 42.31 -8.33 -17.83
N HIS A 15 42.35 -9.54 -18.40
CA HIS A 15 41.15 -10.36 -18.57
C HIS A 15 40.55 -10.80 -17.22
N GLN A 16 41.38 -11.20 -16.26
CA GLN A 16 40.93 -11.58 -14.93
C GLN A 16 40.27 -10.40 -14.19
N ALA A 17 40.88 -9.22 -14.23
CA ALA A 17 40.30 -8.01 -13.64
C ALA A 17 38.97 -7.63 -14.29
N LEU A 18 38.87 -7.74 -15.62
CA LEU A 18 37.63 -7.47 -16.36
C LEU A 18 36.53 -8.50 -16.05
N ALA A 19 36.90 -9.78 -15.91
CA ALA A 19 35.96 -10.83 -15.50
C ALA A 19 35.43 -10.60 -14.07
N ALA A 20 36.31 -10.25 -13.13
CA ALA A 20 35.93 -9.93 -11.76
C ALA A 20 34.98 -8.72 -11.69
N HIS A 21 35.29 -7.65 -12.42
CA HIS A 21 34.44 -6.46 -12.49
C HIS A 21 33.07 -6.76 -13.12
N ARG A 22 33.02 -7.62 -14.16
CA ARG A 22 31.75 -8.08 -14.73
C ARG A 22 30.93 -8.86 -13.71
N GLN A 23 31.57 -9.75 -12.97
CA GLN A 23 30.91 -10.57 -11.96
C GLN A 23 30.33 -9.70 -10.83
N GLU A 24 31.11 -8.71 -10.37
CA GLU A 24 30.65 -7.75 -9.36
C GLU A 24 29.47 -6.93 -9.87
N ARG A 25 29.51 -6.47 -11.12
CA ARG A 25 28.40 -5.73 -11.72
C ARG A 25 27.12 -6.58 -11.78
N ILE A 26 27.22 -7.82 -12.25
CA ILE A 26 26.09 -8.75 -12.30
C ILE A 26 25.54 -9.01 -10.89
N ALA A 27 26.41 -9.19 -9.90
CA ALA A 27 25.99 -9.40 -8.52
C ALA A 27 25.21 -8.20 -7.96
N ARG A 28 25.68 -6.97 -8.25
CA ARG A 28 24.98 -5.73 -7.87
C ARG A 28 23.65 -5.57 -8.60
N GLU A 29 23.62 -5.81 -9.91
CA GLU A 29 22.40 -5.75 -10.71
C GLU A 29 21.34 -6.70 -10.13
N LYS A 30 21.70 -7.94 -9.81
CA LYS A 30 20.79 -8.92 -9.17
C LYS A 30 20.31 -8.50 -7.79
N ALA A 31 21.19 -7.92 -6.96
CA ALA A 31 20.79 -7.42 -5.65
C ALA A 31 19.78 -6.26 -5.78
N ASN A 32 20.07 -5.31 -6.68
CA ASN A 32 19.19 -4.17 -6.95
C ASN A 32 17.83 -4.62 -7.52
N GLU A 33 17.81 -5.63 -8.39
CA GLU A 33 16.56 -6.21 -8.90
C GLU A 33 15.72 -6.81 -7.78
N ALA A 34 16.34 -7.57 -6.87
CA ALA A 34 15.65 -8.15 -5.72
C ALA A 34 15.08 -7.07 -4.78
N ASP A 35 15.88 -6.04 -4.49
CA ASP A 35 15.46 -4.91 -3.65
C ASP A 35 14.32 -4.11 -4.30
N LEU A 36 14.36 -3.91 -5.63
CA LEU A 36 13.31 -3.23 -6.37
C LEU A 36 11.99 -4.02 -6.33
N VAL A 37 12.06 -5.35 -6.52
CA VAL A 37 10.87 -6.21 -6.40
C VAL A 37 10.29 -6.14 -5.00
N ALA A 38 11.14 -6.20 -3.96
CA ALA A 38 10.69 -6.08 -2.57
C ALA A 38 10.04 -4.71 -2.31
N PHE A 39 10.64 -3.63 -2.81
CA PHE A 39 10.08 -2.28 -2.70
C PHE A 39 8.69 -2.17 -3.34
N LEU A 40 8.54 -2.64 -4.59
CA LEU A 40 7.25 -2.57 -5.30
C LEU A 40 6.17 -3.44 -4.63
N LEU A 41 6.55 -4.61 -4.09
CA LEU A 41 5.63 -5.45 -3.31
C LEU A 41 5.15 -4.72 -2.05
N LEU A 42 6.06 -4.03 -1.35
CA LEU A 42 5.70 -3.23 -0.17
C LEU A 42 4.78 -2.06 -0.54
N GLU A 43 5.02 -1.37 -1.65
CA GLU A 43 4.10 -0.31 -2.12
C GLU A 43 2.70 -0.85 -2.39
N GLN A 44 2.60 -2.02 -3.04
CA GLN A 44 1.32 -2.69 -3.27
C GLN A 44 0.62 -3.04 -1.94
N GLN A 45 1.34 -3.65 -1.00
CA GLN A 45 0.80 -4.02 0.31
C GLN A 45 0.32 -2.80 1.11
N ILE A 46 1.05 -1.68 1.04
CA ILE A 46 0.64 -0.40 1.64
C ILE A 46 -0.65 0.10 0.99
N GLY A 47 -0.75 0.01 -0.34
CA GLY A 47 -1.95 0.37 -1.09
C GLY A 47 -3.18 -0.44 -0.65
N GLU A 48 -3.05 -1.76 -0.58
CA GLU A 48 -4.10 -2.70 -0.16
C GLU A 48 -4.52 -2.48 1.31
N ALA A 49 -3.55 -2.32 2.20
CA ALA A 49 -3.80 -1.99 3.61
C ALA A 49 -4.54 -0.64 3.73
N GLY A 50 -4.14 0.36 2.94
CA GLY A 50 -4.79 1.67 2.91
C GLY A 50 -6.23 1.64 2.37
N GLN A 51 -6.52 0.76 1.41
CA GLN A 51 -7.90 0.53 0.95
C GLN A 51 -8.74 -0.15 2.03
N THR A 52 -8.20 -1.21 2.64
CA THR A 52 -8.87 -1.95 3.72
C THR A 52 -9.16 -1.03 4.90
N TYR A 53 -8.19 -0.23 5.33
CA TYR A 53 -8.35 0.75 6.40
C TYR A 53 -9.46 1.75 6.09
N ARG A 54 -9.47 2.34 4.88
CA ARG A 54 -10.51 3.28 4.46
C ARG A 54 -11.90 2.64 4.45
N HIS A 55 -12.00 1.40 3.98
CA HIS A 55 -13.26 0.65 3.96
C HIS A 55 -13.77 0.39 5.38
N THR A 56 -12.91 -0.13 6.26
CA THR A 56 -13.25 -0.41 7.66
C THR A 56 -13.68 0.85 8.40
N ILE A 57 -12.94 1.95 8.26
CA ILE A 57 -13.30 3.23 8.88
C ILE A 57 -14.65 3.73 8.35
N SER A 58 -14.91 3.62 7.04
CA SER A 58 -16.20 4.00 6.45
C SER A 58 -17.34 3.16 7.03
N ALA A 59 -17.18 1.84 7.13
CA ALA A 59 -18.18 0.94 7.70
C ALA A 59 -18.47 1.24 9.18
N LEU A 60 -17.42 1.45 9.99
CA LEU A 60 -17.56 1.82 11.40
C LEU A 60 -18.24 3.18 11.57
N ARG A 61 -17.91 4.17 10.74
CA ARG A 61 -18.58 5.49 10.74
C ARG A 61 -20.05 5.38 10.35
N HIS A 62 -20.37 4.53 9.38
CA HIS A 62 -21.74 4.25 9.00
C HIS A 62 -22.51 3.63 10.19
N GLN A 63 -21.96 2.61 10.85
CA GLN A 63 -22.56 2.00 12.05
C GLN A 63 -22.75 3.01 13.19
N GLN A 64 -21.76 3.88 13.44
CA GLN A 64 -21.90 4.97 14.40
C GLN A 64 -23.11 5.86 14.08
N GLY A 65 -23.27 6.26 12.82
CA GLY A 65 -24.41 7.08 12.40
C GLY A 65 -25.75 6.37 12.53
N VAL A 66 -25.81 5.05 12.27
CA VAL A 66 -27.02 4.24 12.50
C VAL A 66 -27.41 4.26 13.98
N HIS A 67 -26.46 4.03 14.90
CA HIS A 67 -26.75 4.07 16.34
C HIS A 67 -27.17 5.46 16.82
N LEU A 68 -26.49 6.52 16.37
CA LEU A 68 -26.87 7.90 16.70
C LEU A 68 -28.28 8.23 16.19
N ARG A 69 -28.65 7.72 15.01
CA ARG A 69 -30.02 7.84 14.48
C ARG A 69 -31.03 7.13 15.39
N GLN A 70 -30.75 5.90 15.80
CA GLN A 70 -31.63 5.14 16.71
C GLN A 70 -31.83 5.85 18.06
N TRP A 71 -30.84 6.57 18.57
CA TRP A 71 -31.00 7.40 19.76
C TRP A 71 -31.98 8.55 19.50
N ARG A 72 -31.77 9.28 18.40
CA ARG A 72 -32.68 10.37 18.00
C ARG A 72 -34.11 9.88 17.76
N ASP A 73 -34.28 8.73 17.12
CA ASP A 73 -35.59 8.15 16.83
C ASP A 73 -36.31 7.69 18.11
N ARG A 74 -35.58 7.47 19.22
CA ARG A 74 -36.12 7.25 20.57
C ARG A 74 -36.45 8.55 21.33
N GLY A 75 -36.26 9.71 20.70
CA GLY A 75 -36.59 11.03 21.27
C GLY A 75 -35.41 11.77 21.89
N GLU A 76 -34.19 11.22 21.85
CA GLU A 76 -33.01 11.89 22.40
C GLU A 76 -32.63 13.14 21.59
N ARG A 77 -32.34 14.23 22.30
CA ARG A 77 -31.91 15.49 21.69
C ARG A 77 -30.45 15.39 21.28
N LEU A 78 -30.12 15.89 20.08
CA LEU A 78 -28.73 15.89 19.59
C LEU A 78 -27.75 16.66 20.49
N SER A 79 -28.22 17.66 21.24
CA SER A 79 -27.41 18.36 22.24
C SER A 79 -26.99 17.46 23.40
N ALA A 80 -27.90 16.64 23.94
CA ALA A 80 -27.56 15.70 25.00
C ALA A 80 -26.57 14.62 24.52
N ILE A 81 -26.74 14.16 23.27
CA ILE A 81 -25.80 13.22 22.65
C ILE A 81 -24.43 13.89 22.42
N ALA A 82 -24.41 15.17 22.03
CA ALA A 82 -23.19 15.94 21.87
C ALA A 82 -22.41 16.03 23.19
N ASP A 83 -23.09 16.34 24.28
CA ASP A 83 -22.50 16.43 25.62
C ASP A 83 -21.89 15.09 26.06
N LEU A 84 -22.56 13.96 25.81
CA LEU A 84 -22.07 12.62 26.16
C LEU A 84 -20.89 12.15 25.29
N THR A 85 -20.87 12.54 24.02
CA THR A 85 -19.86 12.07 23.06
C THR A 85 -18.69 13.02 22.89
N GLY A 86 -18.76 14.22 23.49
CA GLY A 86 -17.77 15.30 23.30
C GLY A 86 -17.72 15.82 21.86
N ARG A 87 -18.74 15.57 21.04
CA ARG A 87 -18.80 15.97 19.63
C ARG A 87 -19.76 17.13 19.46
N SER A 88 -19.50 17.98 18.47
CA SER A 88 -20.45 19.04 18.14
C SER A 88 -21.75 18.47 17.54
N VAL A 89 -22.87 19.15 17.78
CA VAL A 89 -24.17 18.82 17.15
C VAL A 89 -24.05 18.76 15.62
N ALA A 90 -23.24 19.64 15.02
CA ALA A 90 -22.99 19.67 13.58
C ALA A 90 -22.27 18.41 13.08
N GLU A 91 -21.31 17.88 13.85
CA GLU A 91 -20.65 16.61 13.52
C GLU A 91 -21.60 15.42 13.66
N LEU A 92 -22.39 15.36 14.73
CA LEU A 92 -23.39 14.30 14.91
C LEU A 92 -24.39 14.30 13.75
N GLY A 93 -24.87 15.49 13.35
CA GLY A 93 -25.75 15.64 12.20
C GLY A 93 -25.11 15.16 10.89
N ARG A 94 -23.82 15.42 10.67
CA ARG A 94 -23.09 14.90 9.50
C ARG A 94 -22.98 13.38 9.52
N VAL A 95 -22.63 12.79 10.66
CA VAL A 95 -22.47 11.33 10.81
C VAL A 95 -23.81 10.59 10.63
N ILE A 96 -24.90 11.12 11.18
CA ILE A 96 -26.25 10.56 10.98
C ILE A 96 -26.67 10.64 9.50
N LYS A 97 -26.43 11.78 8.84
CA LYS A 97 -26.74 11.95 7.40
C LYS A 97 -25.94 10.99 6.53
N SER A 98 -24.63 10.82 6.79
CA SER A 98 -23.80 9.88 6.03
C SER A 98 -24.24 8.42 6.19
N ALA A 99 -24.85 8.06 7.32
CA ALA A 99 -25.42 6.72 7.52
C ALA A 99 -26.74 6.47 6.76
N THR A 100 -27.35 7.52 6.20
CA THR A 100 -28.61 7.39 5.44
C THR A 100 -28.35 7.22 3.94
N ALA A 101 -27.15 7.60 3.47
CA ALA A 101 -26.74 7.30 2.11
C ALA A 101 -26.51 5.79 1.97
N PRO A 102 -26.96 5.15 0.86
CA PRO A 102 -26.61 3.76 0.61
C PRO A 102 -25.09 3.66 0.64
N ASN A 103 -24.59 2.81 1.54
CA ASN A 103 -23.18 2.49 1.61
C ASN A 103 -22.87 1.82 0.27
N ARG A 104 -22.42 2.59 -0.72
CA ARG A 104 -21.86 2.05 -1.96
C ARG A 104 -20.58 1.35 -1.53
N THR A 105 -20.75 0.12 -1.05
CA THR A 105 -19.75 -0.93 -1.10
C THR A 105 -19.35 -1.04 -2.56
N GLN A 106 -18.39 -0.21 -2.96
CA GLN A 106 -17.58 -0.50 -4.14
C GLN A 106 -16.94 -1.84 -3.83
N GLN A 107 -17.45 -2.88 -4.51
CA GLN A 107 -16.85 -4.21 -4.48
C GLN A 107 -15.34 -4.06 -4.67
N PRO A 108 -14.52 -4.74 -3.86
CA PRO A 108 -13.10 -4.82 -4.16
C PRO A 108 -13.01 -5.45 -5.55
N ASN A 109 -12.46 -4.69 -6.50
CA ASN A 109 -12.26 -5.11 -7.87
C ASN A 109 -11.51 -6.44 -7.82
N SER A 110 -12.22 -7.55 -8.06
CA SER A 110 -11.60 -8.85 -8.22
C SER A 110 -10.79 -8.76 -9.51
N ALA A 111 -9.49 -8.50 -9.38
CA ALA A 111 -8.56 -8.56 -10.49
C ALA A 111 -8.66 -9.98 -11.08
N ALA A 112 -9.15 -10.07 -12.31
CA ALA A 112 -9.21 -11.30 -13.07
C ALA A 112 -7.80 -11.90 -13.21
N PRO A 113 -7.64 -13.24 -13.17
CA PRO A 113 -6.34 -13.85 -13.41
C PRO A 113 -5.94 -13.59 -14.87
N LEU A 114 -4.77 -12.99 -15.06
CA LEU A 114 -4.11 -12.91 -16.36
C LEU A 114 -3.75 -14.34 -16.79
N ASP A 115 -4.56 -14.91 -17.66
CA ASP A 115 -4.21 -16.08 -18.46
C ASP A 115 -3.13 -15.66 -19.47
N LEU A 116 -1.88 -15.96 -19.14
CA LEU A 116 -0.71 -15.79 -20.01
C LEU A 116 -0.25 -17.14 -20.56
N SER A 117 -1.18 -17.89 -21.16
CA SER A 117 -0.85 -19.07 -21.97
C SER A 117 -0.80 -18.71 -23.46
N ARG A 118 0.37 -18.29 -23.95
CA ARG A 118 0.78 -18.41 -25.37
C ARG A 118 2.29 -18.55 -25.50
#